data_AF-A0AAF1C3N8-F1
#
_entry.id   AF-A0AAF1C3N8-F1
#
_cell.length_a   1.000
_cell.length_b   1.000
_cell.length_c   1.000
_cell.angle_alpha   90.00
_cell.angle_beta   90.00
_cell.angle_gamma   90.00
#
_symmetry.space_group_name_H-M   'P 1'
#
loop_
_entity.id
_entity.type
_entity.pdbx_description
1 polymer ?
#
loop_
_entity_poly.entity_id
_entity_poly.type
_entity_poly.pdbx_seq_one_letter_code
_entity_poly.pdbx_strand_id
1 'polypeptide(L)'
;MKTWARLSLYGLGIVLTFGGAYGVAGAVVPESTVDSWTGGDEMDEHGQDHGAESAVTTETTGTGPADSGLAGLALGAAGYELSSIDAPTQVGEAGELRFQVRDTSGAPVRQYTTAHEKDLHLIVVRADGSQFRHVHPELDETTGTWSTPWEWAAAGSYRVYADVTPAGAEESLTLSRTVQVAGDLDPVVPQPARSDQVDGFTVTVDGELVAGEASELTFTVTRDGEPVVALEPYLGAFGHLVALRDGDLAYLHVHAEGGDPEPGQTAGPEIAFAAQTPTAGRYLLYLDFQVDGQVRTAELVLDAAPGADPAGPESGPHPEEH
;
A
#
# COMPACT_ATOMS: atom_id res chain seq x y z
N MET A 1 22.69 48.33 -6.79
CA MET A 1 22.49 48.08 -5.34
C MET A 1 23.32 46.87 -4.93
N LYS A 2 24.09 46.95 -3.85
CA LYS A 2 24.96 45.86 -3.39
C LYS A 2 24.09 44.73 -2.79
N THR A 3 24.44 43.47 -3.05
CA THR A 3 23.65 42.26 -2.70
C THR A 3 23.28 42.19 -1.22
N TRP A 4 24.17 42.64 -0.33
CA TRP A 4 23.90 42.68 1.12
C TRP A 4 22.76 43.62 1.51
N ALA A 5 22.58 44.73 0.79
CA ALA A 5 21.48 45.66 1.06
C ALA A 5 20.11 45.08 0.66
N ARG A 6 20.07 44.18 -0.34
CA ARG A 6 18.84 43.47 -0.73
C ARG A 6 18.46 42.39 0.30
N LEU A 7 19.45 41.67 0.82
CA LEU A 7 19.25 40.67 1.88
C LEU A 7 18.76 41.30 3.19
N SER A 8 19.33 42.45 3.59
CA SER A 8 18.86 43.17 4.78
C SER A 8 17.44 43.71 4.61
N LEU A 9 17.09 44.22 3.42
CA LEU A 9 15.73 44.69 3.15
C LEU A 9 14.71 43.54 3.15
N TYR A 10 15.10 42.39 2.62
CA TYR A 10 14.27 41.18 2.60
C TYR A 10 14.05 40.62 4.01
N GLY A 11 15.11 40.54 4.83
CA GLY A 11 15.01 40.12 6.22
C GLY A 11 14.11 41.05 7.04
N LEU A 12 14.21 42.37 6.84
CA LEU A 12 13.32 43.34 7.49
C LEU A 12 11.86 43.15 7.06
N GLY A 13 11.63 42.86 5.76
CA GLY A 13 10.30 42.57 5.23
C GLY A 13 9.67 41.33 5.87
N ILE A 14 10.44 40.26 6.06
CA ILE A 14 9.97 39.04 6.74
C ILE A 14 9.59 39.37 8.20
N VAL A 15 10.46 40.04 8.96
CA VAL A 15 10.19 40.36 10.37
C VAL A 15 8.93 41.22 10.51
N LEU A 16 8.73 42.21 9.65
CA LEU A 16 7.53 43.04 9.66
C LEU A 16 6.28 42.25 9.30
N THR A 17 6.36 41.32 8.35
CA THR A 17 5.21 40.52 7.91
C THR A 17 4.79 39.53 9.01
N PHE A 18 5.73 38.76 9.57
CA PHE A 18 5.43 37.80 10.62
C PHE A 18 5.09 38.48 11.96
N GLY A 19 5.77 39.57 12.32
CA GLY A 19 5.46 40.34 13.52
C GLY A 19 4.10 41.03 13.44
N GLY A 20 3.74 41.56 12.27
CA GLY A 20 2.41 42.14 12.02
C GLY A 20 1.30 41.09 12.09
N ALA A 21 1.51 39.93 11.45
CA ALA A 21 0.56 38.82 11.51
C ALA A 21 0.34 38.31 12.94
N TYR A 22 1.41 38.17 13.73
CA TYR A 22 1.34 37.77 15.14
C TYR A 22 0.55 38.77 16.00
N GLY A 23 0.81 40.08 15.82
CA GLY A 23 0.08 41.13 16.55
C GLY A 23 -1.40 41.20 16.21
N VAL A 24 -1.78 40.98 14.93
CA VAL A 24 -3.18 40.95 14.51
C VAL A 24 -3.87 39.67 14.99
N ALA A 25 -3.19 38.52 14.96
CA ALA A 25 -3.73 37.26 15.47
C ALA A 25 -4.10 37.37 16.96
N GLY A 26 -3.23 37.95 17.80
CA GLY A 26 -3.51 38.15 19.22
C GLY A 26 -4.68 39.11 19.53
N ALA A 27 -5.11 39.92 18.56
CA ALA A 27 -6.24 40.85 18.74
C ALA A 27 -7.57 40.31 18.20
N VAL A 28 -7.54 39.30 17.32
CA VAL A 28 -8.71 38.79 16.59
C VAL A 28 -9.05 37.34 16.98
N VAL A 29 -8.08 36.58 17.49
CA VAL A 29 -8.28 35.20 17.94
C VAL A 29 -8.66 35.19 19.43
N PRO A 30 -9.86 34.73 19.80
CA PRO A 30 -10.25 34.59 21.20
C PRO A 30 -9.34 33.59 21.93
N GLU A 31 -9.02 33.87 23.20
CA GLU A 31 -8.17 32.98 24.03
C GLU A 31 -8.74 31.55 24.14
N SER A 32 -10.07 31.39 24.08
CA SER A 32 -10.73 30.08 24.06
C SER A 32 -10.39 29.21 22.85
N THR A 33 -10.01 29.81 21.72
CA THR A 33 -9.55 29.07 20.52
C THR A 33 -8.11 28.58 20.70
N VAL A 34 -7.31 29.29 21.50
CA VAL A 34 -5.95 28.87 21.87
C VAL A 34 -6.02 27.78 22.94
N ASP A 35 -6.88 27.94 23.93
CA ASP A 35 -7.11 26.93 24.98
C ASP A 35 -7.66 25.61 24.42
N SER A 36 -8.51 25.63 23.39
CA SER A 36 -8.95 24.41 22.69
C SER A 36 -7.84 23.71 21.91
N TRP A 37 -6.77 24.45 21.57
CA TRP A 37 -5.64 23.92 20.83
C TRP A 37 -4.55 23.37 21.76
N THR A 38 -4.46 23.87 22.99
CA THR A 38 -3.55 23.38 24.03
C THR A 38 -4.19 22.39 25.01
N GLY A 39 -5.51 22.38 25.15
CA GLY A 39 -6.25 21.50 26.06
C GLY A 39 -6.56 20.09 25.51
N GLY A 40 -6.03 19.74 24.33
CA GLY A 40 -6.15 18.41 23.75
C GLY A 40 -5.21 17.35 24.35
N ASP A 41 -4.30 17.73 25.24
CA ASP A 41 -3.20 16.88 25.74
C ASP A 41 -3.15 16.70 27.28
N GLU A 42 -4.19 17.07 28.03
CA GLU A 42 -4.23 16.81 29.48
C GLU A 42 -5.04 15.55 29.81
N MET A 43 -4.35 14.41 29.93
CA MET A 43 -4.87 13.22 30.62
C MET A 43 -4.80 13.43 32.15
N ASP A 44 -5.92 13.21 32.80
CA ASP A 44 -6.14 13.29 34.25
C ASP A 44 -5.09 12.51 35.07
N GLU A 45 -4.41 13.24 35.95
CA GLU A 45 -3.49 12.71 36.95
C GLU A 45 -4.27 12.35 38.23
N HIS A 46 -4.45 11.05 38.51
CA HIS A 46 -5.00 10.57 39.79
C HIS A 46 -4.01 9.67 40.56
N GLY A 47 -3.41 10.28 41.58
CA GLY A 47 -3.31 9.83 42.98
C GLY A 47 -3.01 8.35 43.31
N GLN A 48 -1.85 8.14 43.94
CA GLN A 48 -1.39 6.92 44.60
C GLN A 48 -2.26 6.50 45.81
N ASP A 49 -2.59 5.20 45.96
CA ASP A 49 -2.40 4.48 47.24
C ASP A 49 -2.34 2.92 47.15
N HIS A 50 -1.52 2.35 48.04
CA HIS A 50 -1.15 0.99 48.47
C HIS A 50 -1.88 -0.32 48.03
N GLY A 51 -1.08 -1.38 47.78
CA GLY A 51 -1.28 -2.71 48.42
C GLY A 51 -1.28 -4.01 47.57
N ALA A 52 -0.21 -4.81 47.72
CA ALA A 52 -0.12 -6.29 47.76
C ALA A 52 -0.77 -7.23 46.69
N GLU A 53 0.13 -8.03 46.08
CA GLU A 53 0.06 -9.46 45.70
C GLU A 53 -1.00 -10.04 44.71
N SER A 54 -0.43 -10.63 43.65
CA SER A 54 -0.82 -11.84 42.89
C SER A 54 -1.92 -11.81 41.81
N ALA A 55 -1.56 -12.52 40.72
CA ALA A 55 -2.36 -13.17 39.68
C ALA A 55 -2.53 -12.47 38.32
N VAL A 56 -1.79 -13.00 37.35
CA VAL A 56 -2.17 -13.34 35.96
C VAL A 56 -3.40 -12.62 35.39
N THR A 57 -3.17 -11.78 34.38
CA THR A 57 -3.83 -11.84 33.05
C THR A 57 -3.09 -10.86 32.14
N THR A 58 -2.53 -11.39 31.06
CA THR A 58 -1.93 -10.60 29.98
C THR A 58 -3.08 -10.06 29.14
N GLU A 59 -3.50 -8.83 29.41
CA GLU A 59 -4.24 -8.02 28.44
C GLU A 59 -3.26 -7.00 27.87
N THR A 60 -2.84 -7.25 26.63
CA THR A 60 -2.16 -6.26 25.81
C THR A 60 -3.17 -5.16 25.50
N THR A 61 -3.10 -4.09 26.27
CA THR A 61 -3.81 -2.84 26.00
C THR A 61 -3.38 -2.30 24.63
N GLY A 62 -4.40 -1.97 23.83
CA GLY A 62 -4.27 -1.55 22.45
C GLY A 62 -3.25 -0.44 22.25
N THR A 63 -2.34 -0.71 21.33
CA THR A 63 -1.54 0.28 20.61
C THR A 63 -2.48 1.37 20.10
N GLY A 64 -2.19 2.63 20.45
CA GLY A 64 -2.77 3.79 19.76
C GLY A 64 -2.53 3.70 18.26
N PRO A 65 -3.20 4.52 17.42
CA PRO A 65 -3.18 4.34 15.98
C PRO A 65 -1.73 4.35 15.48
N ALA A 66 -1.22 3.16 15.16
CA ALA A 66 -0.02 3.02 14.36
C ALA A 66 -0.28 3.78 13.07
N ASP A 67 0.68 4.61 12.71
CA ASP A 67 0.73 5.43 11.50
C ASP A 67 -0.02 4.75 10.33
N SER A 68 -1.27 5.15 10.09
CA SER A 68 -2.13 4.60 9.04
C SER A 68 -1.74 5.18 7.68
N GLY A 69 -0.43 5.26 7.44
CA GLY A 69 0.15 5.59 6.15
C GLY A 69 -0.23 4.51 5.15
N LEU A 70 -0.85 4.92 4.05
CA LEU A 70 -1.14 4.03 2.94
C LEU A 70 0.15 3.40 2.42
N ALA A 71 0.19 2.06 2.39
CA ALA A 71 1.36 1.31 1.98
C ALA A 71 1.77 1.62 0.53
N GLY A 72 3.07 1.50 0.24
CA GLY A 72 3.60 1.65 -1.12
C GLY A 72 3.56 3.06 -1.70
N LEU A 73 3.19 4.08 -0.92
CA LEU A 73 3.28 5.49 -1.35
C LEU A 73 4.59 6.16 -0.93
N ALA A 74 5.22 5.67 0.13
CA ALA A 74 6.45 6.24 0.67
C ALA A 74 7.71 5.71 -0.04
N LEU A 75 8.75 6.54 -0.04
CA LEU A 75 10.09 6.20 -0.52
C LEU A 75 10.84 5.28 0.46
N GLY A 76 10.40 5.25 1.72
CA GLY A 76 10.92 4.42 2.78
C GLY A 76 9.86 4.17 3.85
N ALA A 77 9.99 3.06 4.57
CA ALA A 77 9.10 2.63 5.64
C ALA A 77 9.93 1.99 6.75
N ALA A 78 9.57 2.24 8.02
CA ALA A 78 10.28 1.70 9.19
C ALA A 78 11.81 1.91 9.17
N GLY A 79 12.29 2.99 8.54
CA GLY A 79 13.71 3.30 8.41
C GLY A 79 14.44 2.56 7.27
N TYR A 80 13.73 1.73 6.50
CA TYR A 80 14.24 1.14 5.27
C TYR A 80 13.86 1.98 4.06
N GLU A 81 14.68 1.94 3.01
CA GLU A 81 14.37 2.58 1.74
C GLU A 81 14.69 1.69 0.54
N LEU A 82 13.95 1.89 -0.55
CA LEU A 82 14.29 1.32 -1.83
C LEU A 82 15.28 2.24 -2.54
N SER A 83 16.42 1.72 -3.01
CA SER A 83 17.36 2.53 -3.79
C SER A 83 16.76 3.00 -5.10
N SER A 84 17.42 3.91 -5.81
CA SER A 84 17.09 4.16 -7.23
C SER A 84 17.06 2.84 -8.00
N ILE A 85 16.12 2.75 -8.94
CA ILE A 85 16.00 1.62 -9.87
C ILE A 85 16.91 1.89 -11.06
N ASP A 86 17.86 0.99 -11.30
CA ASP A 86 18.67 0.94 -12.52
C ASP A 86 17.99 -0.01 -13.50
N ALA A 87 17.57 0.49 -14.66
CA ALA A 87 16.83 -0.27 -15.66
C ALA A 87 17.00 0.38 -17.04
N PRO A 88 16.70 -0.34 -18.15
CA PRO A 88 16.55 0.29 -19.46
C PRO A 88 15.62 1.51 -19.39
N THR A 89 15.88 2.51 -20.23
CA THR A 89 15.13 3.79 -20.17
C THR A 89 14.21 3.98 -21.37
N GLN A 90 14.21 3.06 -22.32
CA GLN A 90 13.42 3.09 -23.54
C GLN A 90 12.63 1.81 -23.73
N VAL A 91 11.54 1.91 -24.49
CA VAL A 91 10.72 0.77 -24.90
C VAL A 91 11.50 -0.16 -25.83
N GLY A 92 11.38 -1.47 -25.62
CA GLY A 92 12.02 -2.51 -26.45
C GLY A 92 13.53 -2.65 -26.24
N GLU A 93 14.13 -1.91 -25.31
CA GLU A 93 15.52 -2.10 -24.91
C GLU A 93 15.61 -3.20 -23.85
N ALA A 94 16.18 -4.34 -24.23
CA ALA A 94 16.46 -5.42 -23.30
C ALA A 94 17.66 -5.07 -22.39
N GLY A 95 17.52 -5.33 -21.10
CA GLY A 95 18.57 -5.17 -20.11
C GLY A 95 18.21 -5.87 -18.81
N GLU A 96 18.59 -5.27 -17.70
CA GLU A 96 18.26 -5.76 -16.35
C GLU A 96 17.67 -4.62 -15.53
N LEU A 97 16.67 -4.96 -14.71
CA LEU A 97 16.19 -4.09 -13.64
C LEU A 97 16.94 -4.47 -12.36
N ARG A 98 17.55 -3.49 -11.69
CA ARG A 98 18.38 -3.68 -10.51
C ARG A 98 18.10 -2.63 -9.43
N PHE A 99 18.13 -3.04 -8.17
CA PHE A 99 17.97 -2.15 -7.02
C PHE A 99 18.49 -2.81 -5.73
N GLN A 100 18.49 -2.05 -4.63
CA GLN A 100 18.81 -2.52 -3.28
C GLN A 100 17.73 -2.04 -2.31
N VAL A 101 17.44 -2.83 -1.29
CA VAL A 101 16.79 -2.33 -0.07
C VAL A 101 17.90 -1.90 0.87
N ARG A 102 17.79 -0.70 1.44
CA ARG A 102 18.78 -0.13 2.38
C ARG A 102 18.16 0.05 3.75
N ASP A 103 18.96 -0.19 4.79
CA ASP A 103 18.58 0.07 6.17
C ASP A 103 18.79 1.53 6.58
N THR A 104 18.53 1.84 7.85
CA THR A 104 18.67 3.19 8.44
C THR A 104 20.09 3.76 8.38
N SER A 105 21.10 2.91 8.22
CA SER A 105 22.50 3.32 8.04
C SER A 105 22.88 3.54 6.57
N GLY A 106 21.96 3.23 5.65
CA GLY A 106 22.17 3.25 4.19
C GLY A 106 22.85 2.00 3.65
N ALA A 107 23.10 0.99 4.49
CA ALA A 107 23.73 -0.26 4.08
C ALA A 107 22.71 -1.17 3.38
N PRO A 108 23.14 -1.97 2.38
CA PRO A 108 22.24 -2.88 1.68
C PRO A 108 21.82 -4.05 2.57
N VAL A 109 20.51 -4.31 2.64
CA VAL A 109 19.93 -5.47 3.31
C VAL A 109 20.18 -6.73 2.48
N ARG A 110 20.61 -7.81 3.15
CA ARG A 110 21.06 -9.07 2.51
C ARG A 110 20.39 -10.31 3.07
N GLN A 111 19.60 -10.17 4.11
CA GLN A 111 18.91 -11.27 4.77
C GLN A 111 17.46 -10.88 4.89
N TYR A 112 16.59 -11.79 4.47
CA TYR A 112 15.17 -11.60 4.39
C TYR A 112 14.48 -12.84 4.96
N THR A 113 13.25 -12.66 5.44
CA THR A 113 12.37 -13.75 5.80
C THR A 113 11.53 -14.09 4.57
N THR A 114 11.55 -15.35 4.14
CA THR A 114 10.75 -15.82 3.01
C THR A 114 9.25 -15.75 3.35
N ALA A 115 8.48 -15.08 2.49
CA ALA A 115 7.03 -15.04 2.51
C ALA A 115 6.50 -15.48 1.14
N HIS A 116 5.44 -16.29 1.09
CA HIS A 116 4.89 -16.80 -0.18
C HIS A 116 5.98 -17.45 -1.08
N GLU A 117 6.86 -18.25 -0.47
CA GLU A 117 8.00 -18.95 -1.12
C GLU A 117 9.08 -18.03 -1.73
N LYS A 118 9.00 -16.71 -1.53
CA LYS A 118 9.97 -15.74 -2.05
C LYS A 118 10.43 -14.77 -0.97
N ASP A 119 11.64 -14.26 -1.14
CA ASP A 119 12.19 -13.25 -0.24
C ASP A 119 11.78 -11.83 -0.65
N LEU A 120 11.31 -11.66 -1.89
CA LEU A 120 10.86 -10.39 -2.46
C LEU A 120 9.81 -10.60 -3.54
N HIS A 121 8.72 -9.83 -3.44
CA HIS A 121 7.76 -9.63 -4.54
C HIS A 121 7.99 -8.25 -5.17
N LEU A 122 8.28 -8.23 -6.47
CA LEU A 122 8.44 -7.00 -7.24
C LEU A 122 7.17 -6.78 -8.06
N ILE A 123 6.45 -5.71 -7.73
CA ILE A 123 5.29 -5.27 -8.50
C ILE A 123 5.71 -4.05 -9.31
N VAL A 124 5.47 -4.07 -10.62
CA VAL A 124 5.70 -2.93 -11.50
C VAL A 124 4.43 -2.64 -12.28
N VAL A 125 3.95 -1.40 -12.19
CA VAL A 125 2.69 -0.98 -12.83
C VAL A 125 2.84 0.44 -13.36
N ARG A 126 2.23 0.72 -14.52
CA ARG A 126 2.22 2.08 -15.06
C ARG A 126 1.26 2.95 -14.25
N ALA A 127 1.50 4.26 -14.23
CA ALA A 127 0.71 5.23 -13.46
C ALA A 127 -0.80 5.23 -13.78
N ASP A 128 -1.18 4.68 -14.93
CA ASP A 128 -2.56 4.52 -15.38
C ASP A 128 -3.15 3.13 -15.08
N GLY A 129 -2.44 2.29 -14.31
CA GLY A 129 -2.88 0.95 -13.94
C GLY A 129 -2.56 -0.15 -14.97
N SER A 130 -2.11 0.20 -16.16
CA SER A 130 -1.78 -0.80 -17.18
C SER A 130 -0.35 -1.34 -17.01
N GLN A 131 0.00 -2.35 -17.83
CA GLN A 131 1.37 -2.88 -17.92
C GLN A 131 1.86 -3.45 -16.57
N PHE A 132 0.94 -4.04 -15.81
CA PHE A 132 1.24 -4.69 -14.55
C PHE A 132 2.15 -5.91 -14.77
N ARG A 133 3.14 -6.05 -13.89
CA ARG A 133 4.01 -7.22 -13.81
C ARG A 133 4.30 -7.53 -12.35
N HIS A 134 4.15 -8.79 -11.99
CA HIS A 134 4.56 -9.35 -10.70
C HIS A 134 5.69 -10.34 -10.95
N VAL A 135 6.89 -10.01 -10.48
CA VAL A 135 8.10 -10.81 -10.72
C VAL A 135 8.92 -10.96 -9.45
N HIS A 136 9.87 -11.89 -9.47
CA HIS A 136 10.69 -12.23 -8.32
C HIS A 136 12.18 -12.14 -8.71
N PRO A 137 12.79 -10.96 -8.57
CA PRO A 137 14.22 -10.77 -8.80
C PRO A 137 15.09 -11.70 -7.93
N GLU A 138 16.31 -11.94 -8.38
CA GLU A 138 17.30 -12.72 -7.63
C GLU A 138 18.17 -11.79 -6.79
N LEU A 139 18.46 -12.20 -5.55
CA LEU A 139 19.35 -11.50 -4.63
C LEU A 139 20.80 -11.95 -4.82
N ASP A 140 21.69 -11.01 -5.11
CA ASP A 140 23.12 -11.18 -4.87
C ASP A 140 23.43 -10.93 -3.38
N GLU A 141 23.58 -12.00 -2.61
CA GLU A 141 23.87 -11.95 -1.17
C GLU A 141 25.20 -11.23 -0.81
N THR A 142 26.13 -11.12 -1.76
CA THR A 142 27.42 -10.45 -1.54
C THR A 142 27.27 -8.94 -1.62
N THR A 143 26.43 -8.44 -2.51
CA THR A 143 26.24 -7.00 -2.73
C THR A 143 24.96 -6.45 -2.09
N GLY A 144 23.96 -7.31 -1.87
CA GLY A 144 22.59 -6.98 -1.49
C GLY A 144 21.76 -6.42 -2.65
N THR A 145 22.15 -6.73 -3.89
CA THR A 145 21.49 -6.25 -5.11
C THR A 145 20.46 -7.26 -5.59
N TRP A 146 19.25 -6.80 -5.80
CA TRP A 146 18.19 -7.53 -6.48
C TRP A 146 18.28 -7.27 -7.97
N SER A 147 18.12 -8.31 -8.80
CA SER A 147 18.16 -8.15 -10.26
C SER A 147 17.26 -9.13 -11.01
N THR A 148 16.73 -8.70 -12.14
CA THR A 148 15.97 -9.56 -13.07
C THR A 148 16.12 -9.05 -14.50
N PRO A 149 16.13 -9.92 -15.53
CA PRO A 149 16.05 -9.50 -16.92
C PRO A 149 14.80 -8.64 -17.15
N TRP A 150 14.95 -7.54 -17.88
CA TRP A 150 13.87 -6.58 -18.04
C TRP A 150 13.86 -5.90 -19.40
N GLU A 151 12.66 -5.68 -19.91
CA GLU A 151 12.37 -4.88 -21.10
C GLU A 151 11.05 -4.14 -20.87
N TRP A 152 10.97 -2.86 -21.23
CA TRP A 152 9.73 -2.11 -21.16
C TRP A 152 8.92 -2.28 -22.44
N ALA A 153 7.67 -2.74 -22.32
CA ALA A 153 6.77 -2.91 -23.46
C ALA A 153 6.07 -1.61 -23.89
N ALA A 154 5.98 -0.62 -22.98
CA ALA A 154 5.37 0.67 -23.26
C ALA A 154 6.07 1.81 -22.49
N ALA A 155 5.92 3.04 -23.00
CA ALA A 155 6.43 4.22 -22.32
C ALA A 155 5.48 4.66 -21.20
N GLY A 156 5.99 5.48 -20.28
CA GLY A 156 5.20 6.07 -19.20
C GLY A 156 5.96 6.21 -17.89
N SER A 157 5.24 6.67 -16.88
CA SER A 157 5.68 6.67 -15.49
C SER A 157 5.25 5.34 -14.86
N TYR A 158 6.17 4.61 -14.25
CA TYR A 158 5.90 3.34 -13.59
C TYR A 158 6.17 3.46 -12.10
N ARG A 159 5.31 2.89 -11.26
CA ARG A 159 5.60 2.66 -9.86
C ARG A 159 6.12 1.23 -9.71
N VAL A 160 7.21 1.10 -8.97
CA VAL A 160 7.87 -0.16 -8.63
C VAL A 160 7.75 -0.33 -7.13
N TYR A 161 7.17 -1.44 -6.69
CA TYR A 161 7.06 -1.83 -5.30
C TYR A 161 7.97 -3.02 -5.03
N ALA A 162 8.71 -2.95 -3.93
CA ALA A 162 9.35 -4.10 -3.31
C ALA A 162 8.59 -4.42 -2.04
N ASP A 163 7.89 -5.55 -2.02
CA ASP A 163 7.34 -6.15 -0.81
C ASP A 163 8.34 -7.16 -0.27
N VAL A 164 8.85 -6.88 0.94
CA VAL A 164 9.95 -7.60 1.57
C VAL A 164 9.77 -7.65 3.08
N THR A 165 10.35 -8.68 3.69
CA THR A 165 10.50 -8.74 5.14
C THR A 165 11.99 -8.86 5.46
N PRO A 166 12.70 -7.76 5.77
CA PRO A 166 14.09 -7.84 6.24
C PRO A 166 14.20 -8.77 7.45
N ALA A 167 15.26 -9.56 7.53
CA ALA A 167 15.44 -10.49 8.64
C ALA A 167 15.48 -9.73 9.99
N GLY A 168 14.60 -10.12 10.91
CA GLY A 168 14.44 -9.47 12.22
C GLY A 168 13.52 -8.24 12.23
N ALA A 169 12.93 -7.85 11.10
CA ALA A 169 11.79 -6.93 11.08
C ALA A 169 10.53 -7.65 11.62
N GLU A 170 9.68 -6.89 12.31
CA GLU A 170 8.44 -7.42 12.90
C GLU A 170 7.33 -7.59 11.87
N GLU A 171 7.30 -6.74 10.84
CA GLU A 171 6.29 -6.70 9.80
C GLU A 171 6.92 -6.61 8.40
N SER A 172 6.17 -7.05 7.38
CA SER A 172 6.53 -6.84 5.98
C SER A 172 6.46 -5.36 5.60
N LEU A 173 7.30 -4.97 4.64
CA LEU A 173 7.45 -3.60 4.19
C LEU A 173 7.15 -3.50 2.70
N THR A 174 6.25 -2.59 2.34
CA THR A 174 6.03 -2.21 0.94
C THR A 174 6.74 -0.90 0.64
N LEU A 175 7.92 -0.99 0.03
CA LEU A 175 8.74 0.17 -0.36
C LEU A 175 8.50 0.49 -1.84
N SER A 176 8.57 1.76 -2.22
CA SER A 176 8.34 2.14 -3.63
C SER A 176 9.31 3.16 -4.21
N ARG A 177 9.43 3.12 -5.54
CA ARG A 177 10.09 4.13 -6.38
C ARG A 177 9.29 4.31 -7.67
N THR A 178 9.50 5.46 -8.31
CA THR A 178 8.96 5.74 -9.65
C THR A 178 10.09 5.69 -10.68
N VAL A 179 9.80 5.11 -11.84
CA VAL A 179 10.71 5.02 -13.00
C VAL A 179 10.04 5.67 -14.21
N GLN A 180 10.79 6.48 -14.95
CA GLN A 180 10.32 7.09 -16.20
C GLN A 180 10.88 6.31 -17.40
N VAL A 181 9.99 5.85 -18.27
CA VAL A 181 10.34 5.17 -19.52
C VAL A 181 10.01 6.08 -20.69
N ALA A 182 11.02 6.40 -21.50
CA ALA A 182 10.89 7.27 -22.66
C ALA A 182 10.22 6.55 -23.84
N GLY A 183 9.39 7.29 -24.56
CA GLY A 183 8.69 6.85 -25.77
C GLY A 183 7.31 7.50 -25.89
N ASP A 184 6.52 7.03 -26.83
CA ASP A 184 5.15 7.50 -27.03
C ASP A 184 4.22 6.91 -25.96
N LEU A 185 3.52 7.79 -25.24
CA LEU A 185 2.55 7.41 -24.21
C LEU A 185 1.12 7.49 -24.76
N ASP A 186 0.43 6.34 -24.75
CA ASP A 186 -1.01 6.24 -24.92
C ASP A 186 -1.63 5.80 -23.58
N PRO A 187 -2.18 6.73 -22.79
CA PRO A 187 -2.69 6.43 -21.45
C PRO A 187 -4.04 5.72 -21.52
N VAL A 188 -4.22 4.72 -20.66
CA VAL A 188 -5.48 4.00 -20.48
C VAL A 188 -6.27 4.63 -19.33
N VAL A 189 -7.60 4.70 -19.43
CA VAL A 189 -8.44 5.10 -18.30
C VAL A 189 -9.16 3.86 -17.77
N PRO A 190 -8.78 3.34 -16.58
CA PRO A 190 -9.43 2.16 -16.02
C PRO A 190 -10.94 2.35 -15.90
N GLN A 191 -11.71 1.38 -16.39
CA GLN A 191 -13.17 1.34 -16.27
C GLN A 191 -13.57 0.15 -15.40
N PRO A 192 -14.65 0.23 -14.61
CA PRO A 192 -15.13 -0.90 -13.82
C PRO A 192 -15.33 -2.14 -14.68
N ALA A 193 -14.72 -3.23 -14.26
CA ALA A 193 -14.69 -4.50 -14.97
C ALA A 193 -14.64 -5.62 -13.93
N ARG A 194 -15.75 -6.36 -13.80
CA ARG A 194 -15.85 -7.51 -12.89
C ARG A 194 -15.48 -8.83 -13.57
N SER A 195 -14.98 -8.76 -14.80
CA SER A 195 -14.53 -9.92 -15.55
C SER A 195 -13.39 -9.53 -16.48
N ASP A 196 -12.44 -10.45 -16.64
CA ASP A 196 -11.32 -10.34 -17.55
C ASP A 196 -11.11 -11.64 -18.32
N GLN A 197 -10.46 -11.54 -19.49
CA GLN A 197 -10.09 -12.67 -20.32
C GLN A 197 -8.58 -12.67 -20.60
N VAL A 198 -7.91 -13.73 -20.16
CA VAL A 198 -6.46 -13.90 -20.32
C VAL A 198 -6.16 -15.32 -20.81
N ASP A 199 -5.44 -15.45 -21.92
CA ASP A 199 -5.00 -16.73 -22.50
C ASP A 199 -6.10 -17.81 -22.62
N GLY A 200 -7.33 -17.41 -22.96
CA GLY A 200 -8.48 -18.32 -23.12
C GLY A 200 -9.21 -18.66 -21.82
N PHE A 201 -8.80 -18.08 -20.69
CA PHE A 201 -9.54 -18.13 -19.43
C PHE A 201 -10.43 -16.92 -19.29
N THR A 202 -11.55 -17.10 -18.60
CA THR A 202 -12.39 -16.01 -18.09
C THR A 202 -12.33 -16.03 -16.57
N VAL A 203 -11.95 -14.90 -15.99
CA VAL A 203 -11.98 -14.68 -14.54
C VAL A 203 -13.12 -13.71 -14.24
N THR A 204 -13.91 -14.01 -13.20
CA THR A 204 -14.95 -13.11 -12.67
C THR A 204 -14.73 -12.88 -11.18
N VAL A 205 -15.18 -11.73 -10.66
CA VAL A 205 -15.14 -11.43 -9.22
C VAL A 205 -16.51 -11.06 -8.66
N ASP A 206 -16.90 -11.81 -7.63
CA ASP A 206 -18.05 -11.55 -6.78
C ASP A 206 -17.62 -10.92 -5.44
N GLY A 207 -18.56 -10.27 -4.75
CA GLY A 207 -18.31 -9.50 -3.53
C GLY A 207 -18.37 -7.98 -3.75
N GLU A 208 -18.42 -7.19 -2.68
CA GLU A 208 -18.46 -5.73 -2.80
C GLU A 208 -17.42 -5.11 -1.87
N LEU A 209 -16.67 -4.13 -2.39
CA LEU A 209 -15.72 -3.39 -1.58
C LEU A 209 -16.43 -2.26 -0.84
N VAL A 210 -16.21 -2.19 0.46
CA VAL A 210 -16.72 -1.10 1.31
C VAL A 210 -15.55 -0.47 2.04
N ALA A 211 -15.49 0.86 1.99
CA ALA A 211 -14.41 1.62 2.62
C ALA A 211 -14.44 1.46 4.15
N GLY A 212 -13.28 1.17 4.74
CA GLY A 212 -13.08 1.02 6.18
C GLY A 212 -13.37 -0.39 6.71
N GLU A 213 -13.93 -1.28 5.90
CA GLU A 213 -14.34 -2.63 6.31
C GLU A 213 -13.54 -3.71 5.56
N ALA A 214 -13.39 -4.88 6.18
CA ALA A 214 -12.88 -6.05 5.48
C ALA A 214 -14.00 -6.63 4.61
N SER A 215 -13.73 -6.77 3.32
CA SER A 215 -14.66 -7.31 2.31
C SER A 215 -14.11 -8.62 1.77
N GLU A 216 -14.96 -9.63 1.67
CA GLU A 216 -14.63 -10.88 0.98
C GLU A 216 -14.84 -10.70 -0.53
N LEU A 217 -13.84 -11.08 -1.33
CA LEU A 217 -13.89 -11.15 -2.78
C LEU A 217 -13.68 -12.58 -3.24
N THR A 218 -14.58 -13.09 -4.06
CA THR A 218 -14.48 -14.45 -4.61
C THR A 218 -14.20 -14.38 -6.11
N PHE A 219 -13.05 -14.90 -6.52
CA PHE A 219 -12.68 -15.00 -7.92
C PHE A 219 -13.00 -16.38 -8.46
N THR A 220 -13.71 -16.45 -9.59
CA THR A 220 -14.00 -17.71 -10.27
C THR A 220 -13.22 -17.79 -11.58
N VAL A 221 -12.48 -18.88 -11.77
CA VAL A 221 -11.71 -19.14 -12.99
C VAL A 221 -12.43 -20.18 -13.86
N THR A 222 -12.69 -19.83 -15.11
CA THR A 222 -13.29 -20.74 -16.11
C THR A 222 -12.44 -20.79 -17.38
N ARG A 223 -12.53 -21.89 -18.12
CA ARG A 223 -11.94 -22.07 -19.44
C ARG A 223 -13.02 -22.64 -20.36
N ASP A 224 -13.29 -21.99 -21.48
CA ASP A 224 -14.37 -22.36 -22.41
C ASP A 224 -15.77 -22.51 -21.76
N GLY A 225 -16.02 -21.75 -20.69
CA GLY A 225 -17.27 -21.79 -19.91
C GLY A 225 -17.35 -22.93 -18.88
N GLU A 226 -16.32 -23.78 -18.77
CA GLU A 226 -16.22 -24.81 -17.75
C GLU A 226 -15.38 -24.34 -16.55
N PRO A 227 -15.80 -24.61 -15.30
CA PRO A 227 -15.02 -24.24 -14.12
C PRO A 227 -13.67 -24.94 -14.06
N VAL A 228 -12.61 -24.20 -13.76
CA VAL A 228 -11.26 -24.75 -13.61
C VAL A 228 -11.09 -25.27 -12.18
N VAL A 229 -11.13 -26.59 -12.01
CA VAL A 229 -10.99 -27.27 -10.70
C VAL A 229 -9.58 -27.82 -10.45
N ALA A 230 -8.62 -27.42 -11.28
CA ALA A 230 -7.24 -27.86 -11.24
C ALA A 230 -6.28 -26.67 -11.16
N LEU A 231 -6.63 -25.66 -10.35
CA LEU A 231 -5.71 -24.56 -10.05
C LEU A 231 -4.52 -25.13 -9.30
N GLU A 232 -3.32 -24.83 -9.80
CA GLU A 232 -2.06 -25.25 -9.21
C GLU A 232 -1.59 -24.21 -8.19
N PRO A 233 -0.92 -24.63 -7.11
CA PRO A 233 -0.32 -23.69 -6.18
C PRO A 233 0.82 -22.95 -6.87
N TYR A 234 0.86 -21.64 -6.65
CA TYR A 234 1.93 -20.73 -7.04
C TYR A 234 2.26 -19.88 -5.83
N LEU A 235 3.54 -19.72 -5.47
CA LEU A 235 3.95 -18.88 -4.32
C LEU A 235 3.22 -19.24 -3.01
N GLY A 236 3.00 -20.54 -2.79
CA GLY A 236 2.32 -21.04 -1.58
C GLY A 236 0.82 -20.75 -1.49
N ALA A 237 0.13 -20.37 -2.57
CA ALA A 237 -1.33 -20.24 -2.58
C ALA A 237 -1.92 -20.63 -3.95
N PHE A 238 -3.25 -20.74 -4.05
CA PHE A 238 -3.92 -21.01 -5.34
C PHE A 238 -4.17 -19.75 -6.18
N GLY A 239 -3.88 -18.58 -5.62
CA GLY A 239 -3.78 -17.32 -6.35
C GLY A 239 -3.22 -16.20 -5.47
N HIS A 240 -2.70 -15.16 -6.12
CA HIS A 240 -2.13 -13.98 -5.48
C HIS A 240 -2.84 -12.74 -6.00
N LEU A 241 -3.40 -11.94 -5.09
CA LEU A 241 -4.12 -10.73 -5.46
C LEU A 241 -3.34 -9.50 -5.04
N VAL A 242 -2.96 -8.68 -6.01
CA VAL A 242 -2.50 -7.31 -5.77
C VAL A 242 -3.67 -6.36 -6.03
N ALA A 243 -3.97 -5.50 -5.07
CA ALA A 243 -4.95 -4.44 -5.24
C ALA A 243 -4.29 -3.07 -5.05
N LEU A 244 -4.54 -2.17 -5.99
CA LEU A 244 -3.98 -0.81 -6.02
C LEU A 244 -5.11 0.22 -6.14
N ARG A 245 -5.02 1.32 -5.38
CA ARG A 245 -5.97 2.42 -5.53
C ARG A 245 -5.72 3.18 -6.83
N ASP A 246 -6.77 3.45 -7.59
CA ASP A 246 -6.66 4.26 -8.81
C ASP A 246 -6.16 5.68 -8.51
N GLY A 247 -5.37 6.23 -9.44
CA GLY A 247 -4.75 7.55 -9.33
C GLY A 247 -3.38 7.55 -8.64
N ASP A 248 -3.31 7.19 -7.36
CA ASP A 248 -2.04 7.24 -6.60
C ASP A 248 -1.33 5.89 -6.46
N LEU A 249 -2.03 4.80 -6.80
CA LEU A 249 -1.54 3.44 -6.69
C LEU A 249 -1.11 3.09 -5.26
N ALA A 250 -1.85 3.56 -4.26
CA ALA A 250 -1.67 3.06 -2.90
C ALA A 250 -1.83 1.54 -2.89
N TYR A 251 -0.89 0.82 -2.27
CA TYR A 251 -0.90 -0.63 -2.19
C TYR A 251 -1.85 -1.08 -1.08
N LEU A 252 -2.65 -2.11 -1.34
CA LEU A 252 -3.62 -2.63 -0.39
C LEU A 252 -3.14 -3.94 0.20
N HIS A 253 -3.47 -4.13 1.48
CA HIS A 253 -3.30 -5.40 2.12
C HIS A 253 -4.44 -6.34 1.73
N VAL A 254 -4.08 -7.49 1.19
CA VAL A 254 -5.02 -8.54 0.78
C VAL A 254 -4.50 -9.86 1.33
N HIS A 255 -5.39 -10.67 1.88
CA HIS A 255 -5.07 -12.01 2.31
C HIS A 255 -5.85 -13.03 1.50
N ALA A 256 -5.16 -14.04 0.98
CA ALA A 256 -5.83 -15.23 0.50
C ALA A 256 -6.54 -15.93 1.66
N GLU A 257 -7.75 -16.40 1.43
CA GLU A 257 -8.45 -17.25 2.36
C GLU A 257 -8.15 -18.73 2.09
N GLY A 258 -8.13 -19.53 3.15
CA GLY A 258 -7.77 -20.94 3.11
C GLY A 258 -6.43 -21.23 3.77
N GLY A 259 -6.08 -22.52 3.84
CA GLY A 259 -4.78 -22.96 4.33
C GLY A 259 -3.77 -23.10 3.20
N ASP A 260 -2.48 -23.16 3.56
CA ASP A 260 -1.41 -23.40 2.60
C ASP A 260 -1.64 -24.72 1.83
N PRO A 261 -1.39 -24.73 0.51
CA PRO A 261 -1.58 -25.91 -0.32
C PRO A 261 -0.57 -26.99 0.03
N GLU A 262 -1.02 -28.24 0.07
CA GLU A 262 -0.14 -29.41 0.17
C GLU A 262 0.54 -29.70 -1.18
N PRO A 263 1.73 -30.35 -1.20
CA PRO A 263 2.40 -30.71 -2.45
C PRO A 263 1.51 -31.57 -3.37
N GLY A 264 1.25 -31.06 -4.58
CA GLY A 264 0.40 -31.73 -5.58
C GLY A 264 -1.10 -31.57 -5.36
N GLN A 265 -1.51 -30.78 -4.36
CA GLN A 265 -2.90 -30.37 -4.21
C GLN A 265 -3.29 -29.42 -5.33
N THR A 266 -4.56 -29.51 -5.76
CA THR A 266 -5.18 -28.54 -6.64
C THR A 266 -6.46 -28.02 -6.00
N ALA A 267 -6.91 -26.84 -6.42
CA ALA A 267 -8.15 -26.21 -5.95
C ALA A 267 -8.96 -25.63 -7.10
N GLY A 268 -10.04 -24.93 -6.74
CA GLY A 268 -10.91 -24.22 -7.66
C GLY A 268 -12.35 -24.73 -7.64
N PRO A 269 -13.25 -24.05 -8.37
CA PRO A 269 -12.95 -22.94 -9.29
C PRO A 269 -12.81 -21.58 -8.63
N GLU A 270 -13.09 -21.50 -7.33
CA GLU A 270 -13.12 -20.28 -6.54
C GLU A 270 -11.80 -20.07 -5.78
N ILE A 271 -11.35 -18.81 -5.73
CA ILE A 271 -10.27 -18.32 -4.88
C ILE A 271 -10.84 -17.12 -4.11
N ALA A 272 -10.86 -17.20 -2.78
CA ALA A 272 -11.39 -16.14 -1.93
C ALA A 272 -10.26 -15.30 -1.32
N PHE A 273 -10.50 -14.01 -1.18
CA PHE A 273 -9.60 -13.06 -0.54
C PHE A 273 -10.36 -12.13 0.39
N ALA A 274 -9.78 -11.82 1.55
CA ALA A 274 -10.19 -10.70 2.37
C ALA A 274 -9.40 -9.45 1.95
N ALA A 275 -10.11 -8.40 1.56
CA ALA A 275 -9.53 -7.12 1.15
C ALA A 275 -10.11 -5.98 1.99
N GLN A 276 -9.26 -5.07 2.47
CA GLN A 276 -9.70 -3.87 3.17
C GLN A 276 -9.33 -2.62 2.38
N THR A 277 -10.35 -1.86 1.96
CA THR A 277 -10.13 -0.60 1.26
C THR A 277 -10.19 0.56 2.26
N PRO A 278 -9.20 1.46 2.31
CA PRO A 278 -9.19 2.55 3.30
C PRO A 278 -10.16 3.69 2.94
N THR A 279 -10.57 3.80 1.67
CA THR A 279 -11.37 4.91 1.15
C THR A 279 -12.37 4.41 0.11
N ALA A 280 -13.49 5.13 -0.06
CA ALA A 280 -14.32 4.92 -1.24
C ALA A 280 -13.55 5.34 -2.50
N GLY A 281 -13.82 4.70 -3.63
CA GLY A 281 -13.16 5.01 -4.90
C GLY A 281 -12.80 3.77 -5.69
N ARG A 282 -12.03 3.95 -6.76
CA ARG A 282 -11.69 2.87 -7.69
C ARG A 282 -10.43 2.13 -7.26
N TYR A 283 -10.45 0.82 -7.45
CA TYR A 283 -9.36 -0.10 -7.18
C TYR A 283 -9.09 -0.99 -8.39
N LEU A 284 -7.82 -1.18 -8.67
CA LEU A 284 -7.28 -2.01 -9.74
C LEU A 284 -6.77 -3.32 -9.13
N LEU A 285 -7.30 -4.44 -9.58
CA LEU A 285 -7.09 -5.76 -8.99
C LEU A 285 -6.38 -6.65 -10.02
N TYR A 286 -5.28 -7.27 -9.61
CA TYR A 286 -4.45 -8.13 -10.44
C TYR A 286 -4.35 -9.49 -9.76
N LEU A 287 -5.06 -10.48 -10.32
CA LEU A 287 -5.08 -11.84 -9.80
C LEU A 287 -4.10 -12.70 -10.60
N ASP A 288 -3.02 -13.13 -9.95
CA ASP A 288 -2.19 -14.21 -10.47
C ASP A 288 -2.80 -15.56 -10.11
N PHE A 289 -2.90 -16.45 -11.11
CA PHE A 289 -3.32 -17.84 -10.94
C PHE A 289 -2.52 -18.75 -11.86
N GLN A 290 -2.36 -20.03 -11.47
CA GLN A 290 -1.57 -20.98 -12.23
C GLN A 290 -2.40 -22.18 -12.70
N VAL A 291 -2.28 -22.47 -14.00
CA VAL A 291 -2.87 -23.65 -14.65
C VAL A 291 -1.93 -24.13 -15.74
N ASP A 292 -1.73 -25.45 -15.82
CA ASP A 292 -0.85 -26.13 -16.78
C ASP A 292 0.62 -25.67 -16.68
N GLY A 293 1.10 -25.36 -15.47
CA GLY A 293 2.45 -24.87 -15.20
C GLY A 293 2.71 -23.42 -15.62
N GLN A 294 1.67 -22.69 -16.02
CA GLN A 294 1.77 -21.32 -16.49
C GLN A 294 0.96 -20.36 -15.63
N VAL A 295 1.65 -19.35 -15.10
CA VAL A 295 1.06 -18.24 -14.34
C VAL A 295 0.44 -17.25 -15.31
N ARG A 296 -0.74 -16.75 -14.96
CA ARG A 296 -1.49 -15.72 -15.69
C ARG A 296 -1.99 -14.69 -14.71
N THR A 297 -2.05 -13.44 -15.18
CA THR A 297 -2.62 -12.34 -14.42
C THR A 297 -3.93 -11.93 -15.07
N ALA A 298 -5.02 -11.94 -14.31
CA ALA A 298 -6.29 -11.33 -14.71
C ALA A 298 -6.39 -9.92 -14.12
N GLU A 299 -6.87 -8.96 -14.90
CA GLU A 299 -6.98 -7.54 -14.53
C GLU A 299 -8.44 -7.12 -14.35
N LEU A 300 -8.84 -6.79 -13.12
CA LEU A 300 -10.20 -6.40 -12.78
C LEU A 300 -10.22 -5.01 -12.16
N VAL A 301 -11.37 -4.34 -12.21
CA VAL A 301 -11.54 -2.99 -11.66
C VAL A 301 -12.85 -2.92 -10.90
N LEU A 302 -12.74 -2.64 -9.60
CA LEU A 302 -13.87 -2.51 -8.69
C LEU A 302 -13.93 -1.10 -8.09
N ASP A 303 -15.13 -0.62 -7.83
CA ASP A 303 -15.34 0.62 -7.09
C ASP A 303 -15.77 0.27 -5.66
N ALA A 304 -15.06 0.77 -4.66
CA ALA A 304 -15.43 0.67 -3.26
C ALA A 304 -16.47 1.74 -2.90
N ALA A 305 -17.56 1.30 -2.28
CA ALA A 305 -18.58 2.19 -1.75
C ALA A 305 -18.09 2.91 -0.48
N PRO A 306 -18.63 4.09 -0.15
CA PRO A 306 -18.45 4.67 1.18
C PRO A 306 -18.93 3.71 2.26
N GLY A 307 -18.15 3.57 3.33
CA GLY A 307 -18.60 2.92 4.55
C GLY A 307 -19.75 3.68 5.20
N ALA A 308 -20.51 3.01 6.06
CA ALA A 308 -21.50 3.69 6.87
C ALA A 308 -20.79 4.69 7.80
N ASP A 309 -21.20 5.95 7.81
CA ASP A 309 -20.75 6.89 8.84
C ASP A 309 -21.07 6.28 10.21
N PRO A 310 -20.10 6.20 11.15
CA PRO A 310 -20.44 5.91 12.53
C PRO A 310 -21.42 7.01 12.96
N ALA A 311 -22.66 6.62 13.23
CA ALA A 311 -23.78 7.52 13.47
C ALA A 311 -23.34 8.74 14.30
N GLY A 312 -23.48 9.94 13.72
CA GLY A 312 -23.36 11.19 14.47
C GLY A 312 -24.28 11.12 15.70
N PRO A 313 -23.87 11.73 16.84
CA PRO A 313 -24.54 11.52 18.11
C PRO A 313 -26.04 11.78 17.97
N GLU A 314 -26.85 10.76 18.29
CA GLU A 314 -28.28 10.90 18.40
C GLU A 314 -28.58 12.08 19.33
N SER A 315 -29.21 13.11 18.78
CA SER A 315 -29.69 14.26 19.54
C SER A 315 -30.88 13.78 20.39
N GLY A 316 -30.58 13.14 21.52
CA GLY A 316 -31.58 12.75 22.50
C GLY A 316 -32.29 13.99 23.06
N PRO A 317 -33.61 13.96 23.24
CA PRO A 317 -34.35 15.12 23.73
C PRO A 317 -33.98 15.40 25.20
N HIS A 318 -33.50 16.62 25.46
CA HIS A 318 -33.31 17.15 26.82
C HIS A 318 -34.67 17.19 27.56
N PRO A 319 -34.80 16.59 28.76
CA PRO A 319 -35.89 16.92 29.66
C PRO A 319 -35.54 18.24 30.37
N GLU A 320 -36.41 19.24 30.23
CA GLU A 320 -36.40 20.43 31.08
C GLU A 320 -36.84 20.03 32.50
N GLU A 321 -35.97 20.23 33.48
CA GLU A 321 -36.34 20.13 34.90
C GLU A 321 -36.75 21.52 35.42
N HIS A 322 -37.94 21.56 36.04
CA HIS A 322 -38.47 22.64 36.87
C HIS A 322 -38.16 22.39 38.34
#